data_AF-A0A2J7QWN7-F1
#
_entry.id   AF-A0A2J7QWN7-F1
#
_cell.length_a   1.000
_cell.length_b   1.000
_cell.length_c   1.000
_cell.angle_alpha   90.00
_cell.angle_beta   90.00
_cell.angle_gamma   90.00
#
_symmetry.space_group_name_H-M   'P 1'
#
loop_
_entity.id
_entity.type
_entity.pdbx_description
1 polymer ?
#
loop_
_entity_poly.entity_id
_entity_poly.type
_entity_poly.pdbx_seq_one_letter_code
_entity_poly.pdbx_strand_id
1 'polypeptide(L)'
;MIRTAATNYLKEQLISLKTLPTEAELKSLQDQRRQEMSARIQQEKQLAVLEAHQAEMQRRRDSPQHRDLHRSLSPSQKKPADQIASDTGWGPEAAKMFESEDPMIQQMNNIRNYIKQARSAHKYDEVATLEQNLQELKEAYWKQQQEHGES
;
A
#
# COMPACT_ATOMS: atom_id res chain seq x y z
N MET A 1 -18.48 -21.73 46.67
CA MET A 1 -17.08 -21.52 46.24
C MET A 1 -16.94 -21.07 44.78
N ILE A 2 -17.78 -21.52 43.84
CA ILE A 2 -17.70 -21.10 42.43
C ILE A 2 -17.99 -19.60 42.23
N ARG A 3 -18.99 -19.05 42.96
CA ARG A 3 -19.34 -17.62 42.88
C ARG A 3 -18.15 -16.71 43.24
N THR A 4 -17.45 -17.03 44.34
CA THR A 4 -16.28 -16.25 44.78
C THR A 4 -15.09 -16.39 43.83
N ALA A 5 -14.86 -17.59 43.27
CA ALA A 5 -13.83 -17.81 42.26
C ALA A 5 -14.12 -17.02 40.97
N ALA A 6 -15.36 -17.03 40.48
CA ALA A 6 -15.78 -16.27 39.32
C ALA A 6 -15.65 -14.75 39.53
N THR A 7 -16.02 -14.23 40.71
CA THR A 7 -15.87 -12.80 41.00
C THR A 7 -14.42 -12.36 41.10
N ASN A 8 -13.53 -13.23 41.61
CA ASN A 8 -12.10 -12.93 41.67
C ASN A 8 -11.47 -12.97 40.27
N TYR A 9 -11.82 -13.99 39.47
CA TYR A 9 -11.38 -14.10 38.08
C TYR A 9 -11.79 -12.87 37.24
N LEU A 10 -13.05 -12.43 37.35
CA LEU A 10 -13.51 -11.24 36.65
C LEU A 10 -12.81 -9.96 37.13
N LYS A 11 -12.53 -9.82 38.44
CA LYS A 11 -11.78 -8.68 38.95
C LYS A 11 -10.35 -8.65 38.40
N GLU A 12 -9.67 -9.79 38.37
CA GLU A 12 -8.32 -9.89 37.83
C GLU A 12 -8.28 -9.59 36.33
N GLN A 13 -9.23 -10.15 35.56
CA GLN A 13 -9.32 -9.90 34.12
C GLN A 13 -9.71 -8.45 33.80
N LEU A 14 -10.58 -7.82 34.58
CA LEU A 14 -10.97 -6.41 34.40
C LEU A 14 -9.84 -5.43 34.73
N ILE A 15 -9.01 -5.71 35.73
CA ILE A 15 -7.82 -4.90 36.06
C ILE A 15 -6.74 -5.05 34.99
N SER A 16 -6.70 -6.20 34.29
CA SER A 16 -5.78 -6.45 33.18
C SER A 16 -6.18 -5.76 31.88
N LEU A 17 -7.40 -5.24 31.76
CA LEU A 17 -7.80 -4.48 30.57
C LEU A 17 -7.14 -3.11 30.65
N LYS A 18 -6.34 -2.78 29.62
CA LYS A 18 -5.85 -1.41 29.43
C LYS A 18 -7.07 -0.50 29.38
N THR A 19 -7.19 0.40 30.35
CA THR A 19 -8.25 1.40 30.38
C THR A 19 -8.23 2.16 29.06
N LEU A 20 -9.41 2.41 28.50
CA LEU A 20 -9.52 3.17 27.26
C LEU A 20 -8.86 4.54 27.50
N PRO A 21 -7.87 4.96 26.68
CA PRO A 21 -7.22 6.25 26.84
C PRO A 21 -8.27 7.36 26.85
N THR A 22 -8.14 8.28 27.79
CA THR A 22 -9.04 9.43 27.87
C THR A 22 -8.89 10.26 26.60
N GLU A 23 -9.95 10.95 26.14
CA GLU A 23 -9.90 11.75 24.90
C GLU A 23 -8.71 12.74 24.87
N ALA A 24 -8.38 13.33 26.02
CA ALA A 24 -7.23 14.21 26.18
C ALA A 24 -5.88 13.50 25.98
N GLU A 25 -5.74 12.26 26.48
CA GLU A 25 -4.55 11.44 26.32
C GLU A 25 -4.41 10.93 24.88
N LEU A 26 -5.53 10.62 24.23
CA LEU A 26 -5.52 10.24 22.82
C LEU A 26 -5.00 11.39 21.95
N LYS A 27 -5.47 12.61 22.22
CA LYS A 27 -5.05 13.80 21.47
C LYS A 27 -3.56 14.08 21.65
N SER A 28 -3.05 14.02 22.89
CA SER A 28 -1.60 14.22 23.13
C SER A 28 -0.76 13.15 22.44
N LEU A 29 -1.19 11.89 22.42
CA LEU A 29 -0.52 10.80 21.71
C LEU A 29 -0.54 10.97 20.19
N GLN A 30 -1.63 11.50 19.64
CA GLN A 30 -1.74 11.82 18.21
C GLN A 30 -0.81 12.98 17.84
N ASP A 31 -0.79 14.03 18.65
CA ASP A 31 0.08 15.20 18.44
C ASP A 31 1.56 14.81 18.56
N GLN A 32 1.92 14.00 19.55
CA GLN A 32 3.27 13.48 19.71
C GLN A 32 3.70 12.65 18.49
N ARG A 33 2.88 11.69 18.04
CA ARG A 33 3.19 10.89 16.85
C ARG A 33 3.30 11.75 15.59
N ARG A 34 2.44 12.77 15.44
CA ARG A 34 2.51 13.72 14.32
C ARG A 34 3.81 14.50 14.33
N GLN A 35 4.24 14.97 15.50
CA GLN A 35 5.51 15.69 15.65
C GLN A 35 6.70 14.81 15.30
N GLU A 36 6.78 13.59 15.83
CA GLU A 36 7.84 12.62 15.53
C GLU A 36 7.92 12.31 14.02
N MET A 37 6.77 12.05 13.39
CA MET A 37 6.71 11.80 11.95
C MET A 37 7.15 13.02 11.14
N SER A 38 6.69 14.22 11.51
CA SER A 38 7.08 15.45 10.82
C SER A 38 8.58 15.75 10.94
N ALA A 39 9.17 15.51 12.11
CA ALA A 39 10.60 15.66 12.35
C ALA A 39 11.42 14.67 11.51
N ARG A 40 10.98 13.41 11.45
CA ARG A 40 11.62 12.37 10.62
C ARG A 40 11.60 12.72 9.13
N ILE A 41 10.44 13.15 8.63
CA ILE A 41 10.29 13.59 7.22
C ILE A 41 11.19 14.80 6.94
N GLN A 42 11.28 15.76 7.85
CA GLN A 42 12.13 16.94 7.68
C GLN A 42 13.61 16.56 7.61
N GLN A 43 14.07 15.65 8.46
CA GLN A 43 15.45 15.17 8.45
C GLN A 43 15.77 14.42 7.15
N GLU A 44 14.89 13.51 6.71
CA GLU A 44 15.06 12.77 5.47
C GLU A 44 15.11 13.70 4.26
N LYS A 45 14.22 14.71 4.22
CA LYS A 45 14.23 15.74 3.19
C LYS A 45 15.54 16.54 3.17
N GLN A 46 16.11 16.87 4.32
CA GLN A 46 17.40 17.56 4.39
C GLN A 46 18.54 16.70 3.82
N LEU A 47 18.55 15.40 4.13
CA LEU A 47 19.54 14.46 3.59
C LEU A 47 19.41 14.31 2.06
N ALA A 48 18.18 14.15 1.56
CA ALA A 48 17.92 14.02 0.13
C ALA A 48 18.36 15.26 -0.67
N VAL A 49 18.19 16.47 -0.12
CA VAL A 49 18.65 17.71 -0.76
C VAL A 49 20.18 17.76 -0.83
N LEU A 50 20.87 17.36 0.25
CA LEU A 50 22.34 17.32 0.27
C LEU A 50 22.89 16.27 -0.70
N GLU A 51 22.27 15.09 -0.74
CA GLU A 51 22.62 14.03 -1.67
C GLU A 51 22.42 14.46 -3.13
N ALA A 52 21.28 15.07 -3.46
CA ALA A 52 21.02 15.59 -4.80
C ALA A 52 22.05 16.65 -5.21
N HIS A 53 22.43 17.54 -4.29
CA HIS A 53 23.46 18.55 -4.54
C HIS A 53 24.84 17.91 -4.79
N GLN A 54 25.19 16.89 -4.00
CA GLN A 54 26.45 16.15 -4.17
C GLN A 54 26.48 15.39 -5.50
N ALA A 55 25.40 14.72 -5.87
CA ALA A 55 25.27 14.03 -7.14
C ALA A 55 25.39 14.99 -8.34
N GLU A 56 24.82 16.20 -8.26
CA GLU A 56 24.99 17.22 -9.30
C GLU A 56 26.45 17.68 -9.41
N MET A 57 27.14 17.87 -8.29
CA MET A 57 28.57 18.22 -8.28
C MET A 57 29.46 17.12 -8.87
N GLN A 58 29.14 15.84 -8.60
CA GLN A 58 29.84 14.70 -9.21
C GLN A 58 29.59 14.65 -10.72
N ARG A 59 28.34 14.79 -11.18
CA ARG A 59 28.02 14.86 -12.62
C ARG A 59 28.74 15.99 -13.34
N ARG A 60 28.93 17.14 -12.69
CA ARG A 60 29.72 18.26 -13.23
C ARG A 60 31.22 17.96 -13.30
N ARG A 61 31.74 17.13 -12.40
CA ARG A 61 33.17 16.71 -12.39
C ARG A 61 33.46 15.62 -13.41
N ASP A 62 32.56 14.65 -13.60
CA ASP A 62 32.76 13.49 -14.48
C ASP A 62 32.48 13.77 -15.97
N SER A 63 32.36 15.04 -16.39
CA SER A 63 32.03 15.40 -17.78
C SER A 63 33.19 16.12 -18.49
N PRO A 64 34.05 15.41 -19.23
CA PRO A 64 34.83 15.98 -20.32
C PRO A 64 34.04 15.85 -21.62
N GLN A 65 33.60 17.00 -22.17
CA GLN A 65 33.27 17.22 -23.58
C GLN A 65 32.56 16.07 -24.35
N HIS A 66 31.24 16.11 -24.44
CA HIS A 66 30.57 15.71 -25.68
C HIS A 66 29.54 16.76 -26.07
N ARG A 67 29.91 17.53 -27.09
CA ARG A 67 29.08 18.52 -27.76
C ARG A 67 27.87 17.85 -28.42
N ASP A 68 26.73 18.51 -28.25
CA ASP A 68 25.69 18.72 -29.26
C ASP A 68 25.16 17.51 -30.03
N LEU A 69 24.12 16.86 -29.48
CA LEU A 69 23.00 16.32 -30.28
C LEU A 69 21.69 16.50 -29.51
N HIS A 70 21.23 17.75 -29.42
CA HIS A 70 19.88 18.09 -28.96
C HIS A 70 19.10 18.70 -30.13
N ARG A 71 18.03 18.01 -30.57
CA ARG A 71 16.79 18.54 -31.19
C ARG A 71 16.08 17.36 -31.88
N SER A 72 14.92 16.89 -31.45
CA SER A 72 13.65 17.64 -31.37
C SER A 72 12.70 17.01 -30.33
N LEU A 73 12.27 17.80 -29.34
CA LEU A 73 10.90 18.35 -29.19
C LEU A 73 9.76 17.31 -29.11
N SER A 74 9.20 17.12 -27.92
CA SER A 74 7.87 17.67 -27.57
C SER A 74 7.57 17.56 -26.06
N PRO A 75 7.08 18.62 -25.41
CA PRO A 75 6.76 18.66 -23.99
C PRO A 75 5.27 18.39 -23.75
N SER A 76 4.94 17.41 -22.91
CA SER A 76 3.58 17.29 -22.35
C SER A 76 3.65 16.85 -20.89
N GLN A 77 3.58 17.88 -20.04
CA GLN A 77 3.04 17.93 -18.68
C GLN A 77 2.79 16.58 -18.00
N LYS A 78 3.75 16.13 -17.18
CA LYS A 78 3.47 15.18 -16.10
C LYS A 78 3.37 15.94 -14.79
N LYS A 79 2.18 15.86 -14.17
CA LYS A 79 1.88 16.37 -12.83
C LYS A 79 2.85 15.74 -11.80
N PRO A 80 3.26 16.44 -10.74
CA PRO A 80 3.97 15.83 -9.64
C PRO A 80 2.95 15.08 -8.77
N ALA A 81 2.70 13.81 -9.09
CA ALA A 81 2.17 12.89 -8.10
C ALA A 81 3.35 12.45 -7.22
N ASP A 82 3.17 12.57 -5.91
CA ASP A 82 4.06 12.09 -4.86
C ASP A 82 4.76 10.79 -5.27
N GLN A 83 6.05 10.89 -5.59
CA GLN A 83 6.91 9.74 -5.71
C GLN A 83 7.30 9.33 -4.29
N ILE A 84 6.40 8.59 -3.63
CA ILE A 84 6.87 7.55 -2.72
C ILE A 84 7.63 6.60 -3.64
N ALA A 85 8.95 6.62 -3.56
CA ALA A 85 9.81 5.63 -4.17
C ALA A 85 9.52 4.28 -3.48
N SER A 86 8.42 3.63 -3.86
CA SER A 86 8.26 2.20 -3.69
C SER A 86 9.16 1.57 -4.74
N ASP A 87 10.39 1.31 -4.33
CA ASP A 87 11.31 0.41 -5.01
C ASP A 87 10.53 -0.81 -5.53
N THR A 88 10.32 -0.83 -6.85
CA THR A 88 9.76 -1.92 -7.66
C THR A 88 8.30 -2.39 -7.37
N GLY A 89 7.44 -1.56 -6.77
CA GLY A 89 6.01 -1.93 -6.59
C GLY A 89 5.15 -1.62 -7.82
N TRP A 90 4.77 -2.62 -8.62
CA TRP A 90 3.69 -2.43 -9.61
C TRP A 90 2.34 -2.35 -8.88
N GLY A 91 1.57 -1.31 -9.18
CA GLY A 91 0.20 -1.15 -8.71
C GLY A 91 -0.74 -1.05 -9.92
N PRO A 92 -1.93 -1.68 -9.87
CA PRO A 92 -2.90 -1.51 -10.93
C PRO A 92 -3.37 -0.05 -10.97
N GLU A 93 -3.50 0.49 -12.18
CA GLU A 93 -4.17 1.76 -12.41
C GLU A 93 -5.63 1.61 -11.98
N ALA A 94 -6.22 2.67 -11.39
CA ALA A 94 -7.56 2.67 -10.82
C ALA A 94 -8.55 2.05 -11.83
N ALA A 95 -8.90 0.78 -11.59
CA ALA A 95 -9.69 0.02 -12.53
C ALA A 95 -11.10 0.61 -12.58
N LYS A 96 -11.70 0.56 -13.77
CA LYS A 96 -13.15 0.62 -13.93
C LYS A 96 -13.72 -0.48 -13.01
N MET A 97 -14.33 -0.09 -11.89
CA MET A 97 -14.99 -1.04 -11.00
C MET A 97 -16.06 -1.76 -11.81
N PHE A 98 -15.95 -3.09 -11.89
CA PHE A 98 -17.02 -3.89 -12.48
C PHE A 98 -18.15 -3.96 -11.46
N GLU A 99 -19.37 -3.61 -11.86
CA GLU A 99 -20.55 -3.81 -11.03
C GLU A 99 -21.12 -5.20 -11.35
N SER A 100 -21.17 -6.08 -10.36
CA SER A 100 -21.92 -7.33 -10.42
C SER A 100 -22.65 -7.53 -9.09
N GLU A 101 -23.81 -8.17 -9.13
CA GLU A 101 -24.64 -8.42 -7.93
C GLU A 101 -23.91 -9.30 -6.91
N ASP A 102 -23.05 -10.19 -7.39
CA ASP A 102 -22.23 -11.05 -6.54
C ASP A 102 -20.84 -10.43 -6.29
N PRO A 103 -20.47 -10.17 -5.01
CA PRO A 103 -19.17 -9.59 -4.65
C PRO A 103 -17.99 -10.51 -5.02
N MET A 104 -18.18 -11.82 -5.04
CA MET A 104 -17.14 -12.78 -5.44
C MET A 104 -16.88 -12.72 -6.94
N ILE A 105 -17.94 -12.64 -7.75
CA ILE A 105 -17.84 -12.43 -9.20
C ILE A 105 -17.19 -11.08 -9.51
N GLN A 106 -17.54 -10.05 -8.73
CA GLN A 106 -16.95 -8.72 -8.87
C GLN A 106 -15.44 -8.79 -8.67
N GLN A 107 -14.99 -9.46 -7.61
CA GLN A 107 -13.57 -9.59 -7.32
C GLN A 107 -12.84 -10.37 -8.42
N MET A 108 -13.42 -11.46 -8.93
CA MET A 108 -12.85 -12.16 -10.08
C MET A 108 -12.68 -11.26 -11.31
N ASN A 109 -13.63 -10.36 -11.57
CA ASN A 109 -13.53 -9.40 -12.67
C ASN A 109 -12.44 -8.34 -12.43
N ASN A 110 -12.28 -7.88 -11.20
CA ASN A 110 -11.19 -6.97 -10.81
C ASN A 110 -9.81 -7.62 -11.05
N ILE A 111 -9.62 -8.86 -10.58
CA ILE A 111 -8.38 -9.61 -10.75
C ILE A 111 -8.06 -9.85 -12.23
N ARG A 112 -9.06 -10.22 -13.05
CA ARG A 112 -8.89 -10.35 -14.51
C ARG A 112 -8.40 -9.06 -15.15
N ASN A 113 -8.87 -7.91 -14.68
CA ASN A 113 -8.42 -6.62 -15.18
C ASN A 113 -6.98 -6.31 -14.74
N TYR A 114 -6.63 -6.59 -13.49
CA TYR A 114 -5.26 -6.42 -13.00
C TYR A 114 -4.27 -7.31 -13.74
N ILE A 115 -4.62 -8.55 -14.08
CA ILE A 115 -3.79 -9.42 -14.93
C ILE A 115 -3.52 -8.77 -16.29
N LYS A 116 -4.55 -8.17 -16.91
CA LYS A 116 -4.38 -7.46 -18.20
C LYS A 116 -3.42 -6.28 -18.06
N GLN A 117 -3.56 -5.49 -16.99
CA GLN A 117 -2.71 -4.34 -16.76
C GLN A 117 -1.25 -4.76 -16.46
N ALA A 118 -1.05 -5.81 -15.65
CA ALA A 118 0.26 -6.36 -15.33
C ALA A 118 0.96 -6.92 -16.57
N ARG A 119 0.22 -7.62 -17.45
CA ARG A 119 0.72 -8.08 -18.75
C ARG A 119 1.15 -6.92 -19.64
N SER A 120 0.34 -5.87 -19.74
CA SER A 120 0.68 -4.66 -20.50
C SER A 120 1.88 -3.90 -19.92
N ALA A 121 2.13 -4.03 -18.61
CA ALA A 121 3.27 -3.43 -17.92
C ALA A 121 4.53 -4.33 -17.91
N HIS A 122 4.49 -5.50 -18.55
CA HIS A 122 5.57 -6.51 -18.54
C HIS A 122 5.98 -6.96 -17.12
N LYS A 123 5.00 -7.03 -16.22
CA LYS A 123 5.16 -7.38 -14.81
C LYS A 123 4.74 -8.83 -14.57
N TYR A 124 5.58 -9.76 -15.03
CA TYR A 124 5.23 -11.18 -15.12
C TYR A 124 5.13 -11.87 -13.75
N ASP A 125 5.89 -11.44 -12.75
CA ASP A 125 5.82 -11.97 -11.39
C ASP A 125 4.46 -11.62 -10.74
N GLU A 126 3.99 -10.39 -10.97
CA GLU A 126 2.66 -9.93 -10.57
C GLU A 126 1.56 -10.66 -11.34
N VAL A 127 1.77 -10.96 -12.64
CA VAL A 127 0.83 -11.79 -13.42
C VAL A 127 0.67 -13.18 -12.81
N ALA A 128 1.77 -13.86 -12.49
CA ALA A 128 1.73 -15.20 -11.89
C ALA A 128 0.99 -15.18 -10.54
N THR A 129 1.28 -14.18 -9.71
CA THR A 129 0.62 -13.99 -8.41
C THR A 129 -0.89 -13.74 -8.57
N LEU A 130 -1.29 -12.87 -9.49
CA LEU A 130 -2.69 -12.55 -9.75
C LEU A 130 -3.45 -13.73 -10.37
N GLU A 131 -2.79 -14.55 -11.18
CA GLU A 131 -3.37 -15.78 -11.75
C GLU A 131 -3.65 -16.83 -10.67
N GLN A 132 -2.73 -16.99 -9.71
CA GLN A 132 -2.96 -17.85 -8.56
C GLN A 132 -4.15 -17.33 -7.72
N ASN A 133 -4.21 -16.04 -7.44
CA ASN A 133 -5.34 -15.46 -6.71
C ASN A 133 -6.67 -15.67 -7.43
N LEU A 134 -6.68 -15.57 -8.76
CA LEU A 134 -7.88 -15.84 -9.57
C LEU A 134 -8.32 -17.31 -9.47
N GLN A 135 -7.38 -18.24 -9.38
CA GLN A 135 -7.69 -19.65 -9.19
C GLN A 135 -8.31 -19.89 -7.81
N GLU A 136 -7.70 -19.37 -6.74
CA GLU A 136 -8.20 -19.47 -5.37
C GLU A 136 -9.63 -18.91 -5.24
N LEU A 137 -9.90 -17.76 -5.87
CA LEU A 137 -11.24 -17.15 -5.88
C LEU A 137 -12.29 -18.03 -6.58
N LYS A 138 -11.93 -18.73 -7.67
CA LYS A 138 -12.85 -19.66 -8.35
C LYS A 138 -13.13 -20.89 -7.49
N GLU A 139 -12.11 -21.44 -6.85
CA GLU A 139 -12.27 -22.58 -5.94
C GLU A 139 -13.16 -22.24 -4.75
N ALA A 140 -12.95 -21.07 -4.14
CA ALA A 140 -13.81 -20.56 -3.07
C ALA A 140 -15.25 -20.36 -3.55
N TYR A 141 -15.44 -19.81 -4.75
CA TYR A 141 -16.77 -19.62 -5.34
C TYR A 141 -17.50 -20.94 -5.56
N TRP A 142 -16.85 -21.95 -6.14
CA TRP A 142 -17.44 -23.27 -6.33
C TRP A 142 -17.80 -23.94 -5.02
N LYS A 143 -16.94 -23.82 -4.00
CA LYS A 143 -17.23 -24.36 -2.67
C LYS A 143 -18.45 -23.70 -2.04
N GLN A 144 -18.53 -22.37 -2.11
CA GLN A 144 -19.69 -21.63 -1.62
C GLN A 144 -20.97 -22.05 -2.35
N GLN A 145 -20.92 -22.28 -3.66
CA GLN A 145 -22.07 -22.70 -4.45
C GLN A 145 -22.57 -24.12 -4.08
N GLN A 146 -21.66 -25.01 -3.69
CA GLN A 146 -22.02 -26.35 -3.19
C GLN A 146 -22.68 -26.25 -1.81
N GLU A 147 -22.10 -25.48 -0.89
CA GLU A 147 -22.65 -25.29 0.47
C GLU A 147 -24.03 -24.61 0.45
N HIS A 148 -24.23 -23.64 -0.46
CA HIS A 148 -25.52 -22.95 -0.62
C HIS A 148 -26.58 -23.75 -1.39
N GLY A 149 -26.18 -24.78 -2.14
CA GLY A 149 -27.07 -25.68 -2.88
C GLY A 149 -27.53 -26.91 -2.08
N GLU A 150 -26.91 -27.18 -0.93
CA GLU A 150 -27.23 -28.30 -0.03
C GLU A 150 -28.10 -27.91 1.19
N SER A 151 -28.65 -26.69 1.22
CA SER A 151 -29.66 -26.23 2.20
C SER A 151 -31.03 -26.05 1.57
#